data_AF-C1DIM1-F1
#
_entry.id   AF-C1DIM1-F1
#
_cell.length_a   1.000
_cell.length_b   1.000
_cell.length_c   1.000
_cell.angle_alpha   90.00
_cell.angle_beta   90.00
_cell.angle_gamma   90.00
#
_symmetry.space_group_name_H-M   'P 1'
#
loop_
_entity.id
_entity.type
_entity.pdbx_description
1 polymer ?
#
loop_
_entity_poly.entity_id
_entity_poly.type
_entity_poly.pdbx_seq_one_letter_code
_entity_poly.pdbx_strand_id
1 'polypeptide(L)'
;MGASDSFFIDAATNASYLPGAYHPGLVLLSIFVSIFSATMALQTAQIARRAESALYRHITIGAGAIALGCGIWTMHFIGMLAFELPTHVHYSTGLTLLSLLPACAASWLALHMLVRPEVDGPQLAMSGTLVGLGIGAMHYSGMAAMQTPLLMYYEPVTFTLSIVVAISLAVLALWARTAA
;
A
#
# COMPACT_ATOMS: atom_id res chain seq x y z
N MET A 1 -0.03 -14.98 32.38
CA MET A 1 1.15 -15.79 31.99
C MET A 1 0.65 -17.03 31.27
N GLY A 2 0.73 -17.20 29.95
CA GLY A 2 1.08 -16.29 28.87
C GLY A 2 0.17 -16.62 27.68
N ALA A 3 -0.57 -15.63 27.19
CA ALA A 3 -1.04 -15.70 25.81
C ALA A 3 0.22 -15.47 24.97
N SER A 4 0.53 -16.39 24.07
CA SER A 4 1.66 -16.21 23.16
C SER A 4 1.54 -14.85 22.48
N ASP A 5 2.59 -14.04 22.56
CA ASP A 5 2.82 -12.85 21.71
C ASP A 5 3.04 -13.27 20.24
N SER A 6 2.31 -14.29 19.77
CA SER A 6 2.46 -14.82 18.42
C SER A 6 1.69 -13.93 17.45
N PHE A 7 2.43 -13.34 16.51
CA PHE A 7 1.86 -12.62 15.38
C PHE A 7 1.03 -13.53 14.46
N PHE A 8 1.32 -14.84 14.49
CA PHE A 8 0.69 -15.84 13.63
C PHE A 8 -0.29 -16.75 14.39
N ILE A 9 -1.27 -17.28 13.67
CA ILE A 9 -2.15 -18.34 14.16
C ILE A 9 -1.33 -19.61 14.40
N ASP A 10 -1.52 -20.24 15.56
CA ASP A 10 -0.91 -21.53 15.91
C ASP A 10 -1.95 -22.65 15.78
N ALA A 11 -1.51 -23.90 15.59
CA ALA A 11 -2.40 -25.06 15.42
C ALA A 11 -3.39 -25.31 16.59
N ALA A 12 -3.22 -24.61 17.72
CA ALA A 12 -4.09 -24.68 18.90
C ALA A 12 -5.22 -23.63 18.91
N THR A 13 -5.27 -22.71 17.94
CA THR A 13 -6.23 -21.59 17.96
C THR A 13 -7.61 -22.04 17.43
N ASN A 14 -8.44 -22.62 18.29
CA ASN A 14 -9.88 -22.85 18.02
C ASN A 14 -10.66 -21.52 18.17
N ALA A 15 -10.38 -20.53 17.34
CA ALA A 15 -11.04 -19.23 17.38
C ALA A 15 -12.27 -19.19 16.48
N SER A 16 -13.40 -18.75 17.05
CA SER A 16 -14.62 -18.44 16.31
C SER A 16 -14.39 -17.18 15.46
N TYR A 17 -14.44 -17.29 14.13
CA TYR A 17 -14.40 -16.13 13.26
C TYR A 17 -15.67 -15.30 13.41
N LEU A 18 -15.53 -14.00 13.65
CA LEU A 18 -16.66 -13.08 13.61
C LEU A 18 -16.93 -12.72 12.13
N PRO A 19 -18.14 -12.99 11.62
CA PRO A 19 -18.50 -12.56 10.27
C PRO A 19 -18.54 -11.03 10.23
N GLY A 20 -17.75 -10.43 9.35
CA GLY A 20 -17.82 -9.01 9.03
C GLY A 20 -18.66 -8.76 7.78
N ALA A 21 -19.24 -7.57 7.68
CA ALA A 21 -19.92 -7.10 6.49
C ALA A 21 -19.11 -5.98 5.83
N TYR A 22 -19.34 -5.73 4.55
CA TYR A 22 -18.72 -4.60 3.85
C TYR A 22 -19.76 -3.55 3.51
N HIS A 23 -19.47 -2.30 3.83
CA HIS A 23 -20.28 -1.16 3.38
C HIS A 23 -19.96 -0.83 1.92
N PRO A 24 -20.86 -1.13 0.95
CA PRO A 24 -20.53 -1.07 -0.48
C PRO A 24 -20.13 0.33 -0.94
N GLY A 25 -20.70 1.39 -0.37
CA GLY A 25 -20.34 2.76 -0.71
C GLY A 25 -18.88 3.12 -0.38
N LEU A 26 -18.33 2.59 0.72
CA LEU A 26 -16.94 2.84 1.12
C LEU A 26 -15.98 2.00 0.28
N VAL A 27 -16.36 0.77 -0.07
CA VAL A 27 -15.60 -0.06 -1.02
C VAL A 27 -15.48 0.65 -2.37
N LEU A 28 -16.59 1.15 -2.93
CA LEU A 28 -16.58 1.91 -4.18
C LEU A 28 -15.75 3.18 -4.07
N LEU A 29 -15.82 3.90 -2.94
CA LEU A 29 -15.01 5.08 -2.71
C LEU A 29 -13.51 4.75 -2.65
N SER A 30 -13.12 3.66 -1.99
CA SER A 30 -11.72 3.19 -1.95
C SER A 30 -11.20 2.88 -3.35
N ILE A 31 -11.98 2.17 -4.16
CA ILE A 31 -11.65 1.87 -5.57
C ILE A 31 -11.51 3.17 -6.36
N PHE A 32 -12.45 4.10 -6.22
CA PHE A 32 -12.40 5.40 -6.89
C PHE A 32 -11.12 6.18 -6.54
N VAL A 33 -10.78 6.29 -5.25
CA VAL A 33 -9.56 6.95 -4.78
C VAL A 33 -8.32 6.29 -5.36
N SER A 34 -8.28 4.96 -5.39
CA SER A 34 -7.17 4.20 -5.97
C SER A 34 -6.96 4.54 -7.46
N ILE A 35 -8.02 4.50 -8.27
CA ILE A 35 -7.98 4.82 -9.71
C ILE A 35 -7.59 6.29 -9.92
N PHE A 36 -8.17 7.20 -9.16
CA PHE A 36 -7.90 8.62 -9.24
C PHE A 36 -6.43 8.93 -8.94
N SER A 37 -5.91 8.43 -7.83
CA SER A 37 -4.51 8.62 -7.43
C SER A 37 -3.53 7.99 -8.41
N ALA A 38 -3.81 6.79 -8.93
CA ALA A 38 -3.00 6.16 -9.97
C ALA A 38 -2.96 7.01 -11.25
N THR A 39 -4.11 7.53 -11.69
CA THR A 39 -4.20 8.39 -12.89
C THR A 39 -3.42 9.69 -12.71
N MET A 40 -3.57 10.35 -11.55
CA MET A 40 -2.81 11.56 -11.21
C MET A 40 -1.30 11.30 -11.18
N ALA A 41 -0.88 10.15 -10.64
CA ALA A 41 0.52 9.76 -10.60
C ALA A 41 1.09 9.55 -12.01
N LEU A 42 0.37 8.85 -12.89
CA LEU A 42 0.76 8.65 -14.29
C LEU A 42 0.84 9.98 -15.05
N GLN A 43 -0.14 10.86 -14.90
CA GLN A 43 -0.12 12.20 -15.51
C GLN A 43 1.06 13.03 -15.01
N THR A 44 1.33 12.98 -13.70
CA THR A 44 2.47 13.69 -13.09
C THR A 44 3.80 13.16 -13.62
N ALA A 45 3.94 11.84 -13.79
CA ALA A 45 5.11 11.24 -14.40
C ALA A 45 5.28 11.66 -15.87
N GLN A 46 4.18 11.75 -16.64
CA GLN A 46 4.22 12.22 -18.02
C GLN A 46 4.68 13.68 -18.11
N ILE A 47 4.22 14.55 -17.20
CA ILE A 47 4.68 15.93 -17.09
C ILE A 47 6.17 15.97 -16.73
N ALA A 48 6.59 15.19 -15.73
CA ALA A 48 7.98 15.11 -15.29
C ALA A 48 8.92 14.59 -16.41
N ARG A 49 8.46 13.69 -17.28
CA ARG A 49 9.23 13.20 -18.44
C ARG A 49 9.47 14.25 -19.51
N ARG A 50 8.55 15.21 -19.67
CA ARG A 50 8.65 16.29 -20.67
C ARG A 50 9.38 17.53 -20.14
N ALA A 51 9.71 17.55 -18.85
CA ALA A 51 10.41 18.66 -18.23
C ALA A 51 11.87 18.74 -18.71
N GLU A 52 12.25 19.89 -19.27
CA GLU A 52 13.63 20.17 -19.66
C GLU A 52 14.53 20.50 -18.45
N SER A 53 13.96 21.16 -17.43
CA SER A 53 14.67 21.48 -16.19
C SER A 53 14.71 20.29 -15.23
N ALA A 54 15.91 19.92 -14.80
CA ALA A 54 16.11 18.88 -13.80
C ALA A 54 15.41 19.21 -12.48
N LEU A 55 15.42 20.47 -12.02
CA LEU A 55 14.76 20.85 -10.78
C LEU A 55 13.24 20.67 -10.88
N TYR A 56 12.64 21.16 -11.97
CA TYR A 56 11.21 21.03 -12.20
C TYR A 56 10.79 19.55 -12.20
N ARG A 57 11.55 18.69 -12.89
CA ARG A 57 11.34 17.24 -12.90
C ARG A 57 11.34 16.64 -11.48
N HIS A 58 12.31 16.97 -10.63
CA HIS A 58 12.37 16.43 -9.26
C HIS A 58 11.20 16.93 -8.40
N ILE A 59 10.82 18.20 -8.51
CA ILE A 59 9.67 18.77 -7.79
C ILE A 59 8.38 18.07 -8.23
N THR A 60 8.17 17.89 -9.53
CA THR A 60 6.99 17.21 -10.08
C THR A 60 6.92 15.76 -9.61
N ILE A 61 8.04 15.02 -9.64
CA ILE A 61 8.09 13.65 -9.09
C ILE A 61 7.77 13.65 -7.60
N GLY A 62 8.27 14.60 -6.82
CA GLY A 62 7.99 14.72 -5.39
C GLY A 62 6.53 14.99 -5.08
N ALA A 63 5.94 15.96 -5.77
CA ALA A 63 4.52 16.25 -5.64
C ALA A 63 3.67 15.03 -6.00
N GLY A 64 4.00 14.34 -7.12
CA GLY A 64 3.32 13.11 -7.53
C GLY A 64 3.47 11.98 -6.53
N ALA A 65 4.65 11.83 -5.93
CA ALA A 65 4.95 10.77 -4.98
C ALA A 65 4.18 10.95 -3.67
N ILE A 66 4.11 12.19 -3.18
CA ILE A 66 3.30 12.53 -2.00
C ILE A 66 1.82 12.31 -2.32
N ALA A 67 1.33 12.77 -3.48
CA ALA A 67 -0.07 12.59 -3.88
C ALA A 67 -0.45 11.10 -4.02
N LEU A 68 0.40 10.29 -4.66
CA LEU A 68 0.19 8.86 -4.81
C LEU A 68 0.28 8.14 -3.45
N GLY A 69 1.27 8.47 -2.61
CA GLY A 69 1.43 7.89 -1.28
C GLY A 69 0.23 8.18 -0.38
N CYS A 70 -0.24 9.43 -0.36
CA CYS A 70 -1.49 9.82 0.30
C CYS A 70 -2.69 9.07 -0.28
N GLY A 71 -2.73 8.85 -1.59
CA GLY A 71 -3.76 8.06 -2.26
C GLY A 71 -3.81 6.61 -1.80
N ILE A 72 -2.67 5.91 -1.81
CA ILE A 72 -2.52 4.52 -1.35
C ILE A 72 -2.90 4.42 0.14
N TRP A 73 -2.43 5.35 0.97
CA TRP A 73 -2.80 5.42 2.38
C TRP A 73 -4.31 5.63 2.56
N THR A 74 -4.89 6.63 1.87
CA THR A 74 -6.32 6.95 1.96
C THR A 74 -7.20 5.78 1.51
N MET A 75 -6.91 5.17 0.36
CA MET A 75 -7.69 4.04 -0.14
C MET A 75 -7.64 2.85 0.83
N HIS A 76 -6.50 2.60 1.48
CA HIS A 76 -6.34 1.52 2.44
C HIS A 76 -7.20 1.76 3.69
N PHE A 77 -7.13 2.95 4.30
CA PHE A 77 -7.94 3.27 5.48
C PHE A 77 -9.43 3.34 5.16
N ILE A 78 -9.84 3.86 4.00
CA ILE A 78 -11.24 3.79 3.55
C ILE A 78 -11.67 2.32 3.40
N GLY A 79 -10.80 1.46 2.86
CA GLY A 79 -11.05 0.02 2.75
C GLY A 79 -11.21 -0.67 4.11
N MET A 80 -10.40 -0.31 5.10
CA MET A 80 -10.57 -0.82 6.46
C MET A 80 -11.85 -0.30 7.13
N LEU A 81 -12.20 0.97 6.93
CA LEU A 81 -13.47 1.54 7.39
C LEU A 81 -14.68 0.91 6.71
N ALA A 82 -14.53 0.42 5.48
CA ALA A 82 -15.58 -0.30 4.78
C ALA A 82 -15.89 -1.66 5.41
N PHE A 83 -14.96 -2.24 6.17
CA PHE A 83 -15.14 -3.52 6.84
C PHE A 83 -15.77 -3.31 8.22
N GLU A 84 -17.04 -3.66 8.34
CA GLU A 84 -17.82 -3.49 9.55
C GLU A 84 -17.71 -4.73 10.44
N LEU A 85 -17.13 -4.54 11.62
CA LEU A 85 -17.06 -5.54 12.68
C LEU A 85 -18.12 -5.23 13.76
N PRO A 86 -18.64 -6.23 14.48
CA PRO A 86 -19.61 -6.04 15.57
C PRO A 86 -18.94 -5.48 16.85
N THR A 87 -17.92 -4.65 16.69
CA THR A 87 -17.11 -4.06 17.77
C THR A 87 -16.67 -2.66 17.36
N HIS A 88 -16.48 -1.76 18.33
CA HIS A 88 -15.88 -0.45 18.06
C HIS A 88 -14.39 -0.59 17.73
N VAL A 89 -14.00 -0.10 16.56
CA VAL A 89 -12.61 -0.04 16.10
C VAL A 89 -12.15 1.41 16.15
N HIS A 90 -11.07 1.67 16.88
CA HIS A 90 -10.38 2.95 16.89
C HIS A 90 -9.04 2.82 16.14
N TYR A 91 -8.45 3.95 15.78
CA TYR A 91 -7.15 3.98 15.11
C TYR A 91 -6.18 4.86 15.88
N SER A 92 -4.98 4.34 16.16
CA SER A 92 -3.89 5.12 16.72
C SER A 92 -3.46 6.18 15.73
N THR A 93 -3.66 7.47 16.05
CA THR A 93 -3.26 8.59 15.18
C THR A 93 -1.78 8.54 14.82
N GLY A 94 -0.91 8.19 15.79
CA GLY A 94 0.53 8.13 15.58
C GLY A 94 0.93 7.07 14.54
N LEU A 95 0.47 5.83 14.70
CA LEU A 95 0.78 4.74 13.76
C LEU A 95 0.09 4.94 12.41
N THR A 96 -1.13 5.47 12.43
CA THR A 96 -1.88 5.81 11.21
C THR A 96 -1.11 6.81 10.37
N LEU A 97 -0.58 7.89 10.97
CA LEU A 97 0.27 8.86 10.25
C LEU A 97 1.63 8.26 9.89
N LEU A 98 2.23 7.42 10.73
CA LEU A 98 3.52 6.80 10.45
C LEU A 98 3.45 5.84 9.25
N SER A 99 2.33 5.14 9.07
CA SER A 99 2.09 4.23 7.94
C SER A 99 2.08 4.96 6.59
N LEU A 100 1.89 6.28 6.56
CA LEU A 100 2.00 7.09 5.33
C LEU A 100 3.42 7.10 4.76
N LEU A 101 4.45 7.06 5.63
CA LEU A 101 5.85 7.17 5.21
C LEU A 101 6.28 6.07 4.22
N PRO A 102 6.08 4.76 4.51
CA PRO A 102 6.43 3.72 3.53
C PRO A 102 5.62 3.84 2.23
N ALA A 103 4.37 4.32 2.28
CA ALA A 103 3.55 4.56 1.10
C ALA A 103 4.16 5.66 0.20
N CYS A 104 4.56 6.78 0.79
CA CYS A 104 5.22 7.89 0.10
C CYS A 104 6.60 7.48 -0.45
N ALA A 105 7.38 6.73 0.32
CA ALA A 105 8.68 6.23 -0.12
C ALA A 105 8.56 5.26 -1.31
N ALA A 106 7.62 4.31 -1.25
CA ALA A 106 7.32 3.40 -2.35
C ALA A 106 6.84 4.18 -3.59
N SER A 107 5.96 5.16 -3.41
CA SER A 107 5.45 6.01 -4.49
C SER A 107 6.53 6.85 -5.15
N TRP A 108 7.45 7.39 -4.35
CA TRP A 108 8.63 8.11 -4.86
C TRP A 108 9.51 7.22 -5.72
N LEU A 109 9.82 6.02 -5.23
CA LEU A 109 10.62 5.05 -5.99
C LEU A 109 9.91 4.64 -7.29
N ALA A 110 8.61 4.33 -7.22
CA ALA A 110 7.82 3.94 -8.37
C ALA A 110 7.80 5.04 -9.45
N LEU A 111 7.50 6.28 -9.09
CA LEU A 111 7.48 7.41 -10.02
C LEU A 111 8.87 7.74 -10.57
N HIS A 112 9.90 7.65 -9.73
CA HIS A 112 11.27 7.87 -10.18
C HIS A 112 11.67 6.84 -11.24
N MET A 113 11.29 5.56 -11.07
CA MET A 113 11.48 4.53 -12.10
C MET A 113 10.63 4.83 -13.34
N LEU A 114 9.39 5.32 -13.16
CA LEU A 114 8.45 5.61 -14.25
C LEU A 114 8.92 6.73 -15.20
N VAL A 115 9.85 7.56 -14.77
CA VAL A 115 10.40 8.68 -15.57
C VAL A 115 11.72 8.31 -16.27
N ARG A 116 12.40 7.21 -15.88
CA ARG A 116 13.72 6.83 -16.44
C ARG A 116 13.67 6.32 -17.88
N PRO A 117 14.52 6.78 -18.81
CA PRO A 117 14.45 6.38 -20.22
C PRO A 117 14.52 4.86 -20.44
N GLU A 118 15.46 4.21 -19.74
CA GLU A 118 15.71 2.77 -19.83
C GLU A 118 15.82 2.21 -18.41
N VAL A 119 15.31 0.99 -18.20
CA VAL A 119 15.41 0.25 -16.95
C VAL A 119 15.76 -1.19 -17.32
N ASP A 120 16.88 -1.70 -16.82
CA ASP A 120 17.26 -3.10 -17.04
C ASP A 120 16.38 -4.06 -16.20
N GLY A 121 16.35 -5.33 -16.60
CA GLY A 121 15.55 -6.35 -15.91
C GLY A 121 15.86 -6.48 -14.41
N PRO A 122 17.14 -6.54 -13.99
CA PRO A 122 17.51 -6.62 -12.58
C PRO A 122 17.06 -5.39 -11.76
N GLN A 123 17.24 -4.18 -12.29
CA GLN A 123 16.79 -2.96 -11.61
C GLN A 123 15.27 -2.91 -11.50
N LEU A 124 14.56 -3.40 -12.51
CA LEU A 124 13.10 -3.50 -12.49
C LEU A 124 12.65 -4.45 -11.37
N ALA A 125 13.24 -5.64 -11.28
CA ALA A 125 12.92 -6.60 -10.22
C ALA A 125 13.23 -6.05 -8.82
N MET A 126 14.40 -5.42 -8.65
CA MET A 126 14.79 -4.79 -7.39
C MET A 126 13.84 -3.66 -6.99
N SER A 127 13.55 -2.75 -7.92
CA SER A 127 12.65 -1.61 -7.66
C SER A 127 11.22 -2.05 -7.38
N GLY A 128 10.70 -3.00 -8.16
CA GLY A 128 9.37 -3.57 -7.93
C GLY A 128 9.27 -4.29 -6.58
N THR A 129 10.33 -4.99 -6.17
CA THR A 129 10.41 -5.59 -4.83
C THR A 129 10.34 -4.54 -3.74
N LEU A 130 11.14 -3.47 -3.84
CA LEU A 130 11.13 -2.39 -2.85
C LEU A 130 9.79 -1.66 -2.79
N VAL A 131 9.15 -1.41 -3.95
CA VAL A 131 7.81 -0.80 -4.01
C VAL A 131 6.77 -1.72 -3.36
N GLY A 132 6.76 -3.02 -3.70
CA GLY A 132 5.85 -4.00 -3.12
C GLY A 132 6.02 -4.15 -1.62
N LEU A 133 7.27 -4.20 -1.13
CA LEU A 133 7.58 -4.23 0.29
C LEU A 133 7.14 -2.93 1.00
N GLY A 134 7.28 -1.76 0.36
CA GLY A 134 6.80 -0.50 0.92
C GLY A 134 5.27 -0.45 1.02
N ILE A 135 4.54 -0.97 0.03
CA ILE A 135 3.07 -1.11 0.09
C ILE A 135 2.68 -2.10 1.20
N GLY A 136 3.37 -3.24 1.29
CA GLY A 136 3.17 -4.22 2.37
C GLY A 136 3.46 -3.62 3.76
N ALA A 137 4.53 -2.85 3.89
CA ALA A 137 4.87 -2.16 5.13
C ALA A 137 3.79 -1.14 5.52
N MET A 138 3.27 -0.34 4.58
CA MET A 138 2.12 0.53 4.85
C MET A 138 0.91 -0.29 5.29
N HIS A 139 0.58 -1.36 4.58
CA HIS A 139 -0.58 -2.21 4.88
C HIS A 139 -0.52 -2.77 6.30
N TYR A 140 0.58 -3.42 6.67
CA TYR A 140 0.69 -4.05 7.99
C TYR A 140 0.89 -3.04 9.12
N SER A 141 1.54 -1.90 8.88
CA SER A 141 1.59 -0.82 9.87
C SER A 141 0.24 -0.10 10.04
N GLY A 142 -0.56 0.00 8.98
CA GLY A 142 -1.94 0.49 9.00
C GLY A 142 -2.87 -0.44 9.79
N MET A 143 -2.79 -1.75 9.52
CA MET A 143 -3.48 -2.78 10.32
C MET A 143 -3.05 -2.74 11.80
N ALA A 144 -1.76 -2.59 12.08
CA ALA A 144 -1.25 -2.46 13.44
C ALA A 144 -1.73 -1.17 14.16
N ALA A 145 -2.20 -0.16 13.41
CA ALA A 145 -2.81 1.03 13.99
C ALA A 145 -4.23 0.78 14.53
N MET A 146 -4.90 -0.31 14.12
CA MET A 146 -6.23 -0.66 14.58
C MET A 146 -6.21 -1.05 16.06
N GLN A 147 -6.98 -0.33 16.86
CA GLN A 147 -7.24 -0.58 18.26
C GLN A 147 -8.64 -1.19 18.37
N THR A 148 -8.67 -2.50 18.55
CA THR A 148 -9.89 -3.29 18.68
C THR A 148 -9.76 -4.22 19.88
N PRO A 149 -10.87 -4.58 20.57
CA PRO A 149 -10.85 -5.61 21.60
C PRO A 149 -10.58 -7.02 21.03
N LEU A 150 -10.56 -7.18 19.70
CA LEU A 150 -10.29 -8.44 19.03
C LEU A 150 -8.80 -8.71 18.92
N LEU A 151 -8.41 -9.98 19.06
CA LEU A 151 -7.05 -10.42 18.77
C LEU A 151 -6.85 -10.53 17.26
N MET A 152 -5.86 -9.81 16.72
CA MET A 152 -5.47 -9.89 15.32
C MET A 152 -4.30 -10.86 15.16
N TYR A 153 -4.58 -12.00 14.55
CA TYR A 153 -3.58 -13.00 14.16
C TYR A 153 -3.56 -13.14 12.64
N TYR A 154 -2.37 -13.39 12.10
CA TYR A 154 -2.19 -13.64 10.67
C TYR A 154 -1.98 -15.14 10.42
N GLU A 155 -2.53 -15.67 9.34
CA GLU A 155 -2.17 -17.01 8.91
C GLU A 155 -0.87 -16.91 8.08
N PRO A 156 0.20 -17.68 8.41
CA PRO A 156 1.52 -17.50 7.79
C PRO A 156 1.53 -17.59 6.27
N VAL A 157 0.76 -18.50 5.68
CA VAL A 157 0.74 -18.73 4.23
C VAL A 157 0.11 -17.55 3.50
N THR A 158 -1.06 -17.08 3.95
CA THR A 158 -1.78 -15.93 3.39
C THR A 158 -1.04 -14.62 3.62
N PHE A 159 -0.39 -14.44 4.77
CA PHE A 159 0.52 -13.32 5.02
C PHE A 159 1.67 -13.31 4.00
N THR A 160 2.34 -14.43 3.82
CA THR A 160 3.47 -14.53 2.88
C THR A 160 2.99 -14.33 1.44
N LEU A 161 1.84 -14.91 1.09
CA LEU A 161 1.23 -14.79 -0.23
C LEU A 161 0.86 -13.33 -0.54
N SER A 162 0.34 -12.58 0.43
CA SER A 162 -0.01 -11.16 0.23
C SER A 162 1.22 -10.33 -0.17
N ILE A 163 2.37 -10.57 0.48
CA ILE A 163 3.63 -9.89 0.18
C ILE A 163 4.14 -10.27 -1.21
N VAL A 164 4.11 -11.56 -1.56
CA VAL A 164 4.49 -12.04 -2.89
C VAL A 164 3.61 -11.42 -3.97
N VAL A 165 2.30 -11.34 -3.75
CA VAL A 165 1.37 -10.70 -4.68
C VAL A 165 1.65 -9.20 -4.80
N ALA A 166 1.88 -8.49 -3.69
CA ALA A 166 2.22 -7.07 -3.71
C ALA A 166 3.50 -6.79 -4.52
N ILE A 167 4.54 -7.59 -4.31
CA ILE A 167 5.80 -7.50 -5.08
C ILE A 167 5.55 -7.80 -6.56
N SER A 168 4.83 -8.89 -6.86
CA SER A 168 4.56 -9.32 -8.24
C SER A 168 3.78 -8.26 -9.01
N LEU A 169 2.76 -7.66 -8.40
CA LEU A 169 1.97 -6.59 -9.00
C LEU A 169 2.79 -5.30 -9.17
N ALA A 170 3.66 -4.95 -8.21
CA ALA A 170 4.54 -3.80 -8.34
C ALA A 170 5.57 -3.97 -9.47
N VAL A 171 6.20 -5.14 -9.57
CA VAL A 171 7.08 -5.51 -10.69
C VAL A 171 6.34 -5.43 -12.02
N LEU A 172 5.14 -6.03 -12.10
CA LEU A 172 4.33 -6.03 -13.31
C LEU A 172 3.91 -4.62 -13.73
N ALA A 173 3.55 -3.76 -12.78
CA ALA A 173 3.19 -2.36 -13.06
C ALA A 173 4.38 -1.57 -13.66
N LEU A 174 5.58 -1.75 -13.11
CA LEU A 174 6.79 -1.11 -13.66
C LEU A 174 7.17 -1.69 -15.03
N TRP A 175 6.98 -3.00 -15.22
CA TRP A 175 7.22 -3.69 -16.50
C TRP A 175 6.26 -3.28 -17.61
N ALA A 176 4.96 -3.18 -17.30
CA ALA A 176 3.95 -2.74 -18.25
C ALA A 176 4.27 -1.36 -18.83
N ARG A 177 4.90 -0.48 -18.03
CA ARG A 177 5.41 0.80 -18.50
C ARG A 177 6.64 0.69 -19.40
N THR A 178 7.54 -0.28 -19.19
CA THR A 178 8.66 -0.49 -20.12
C THR A 178 8.25 -1.12 -21.44
N ALA A 179 7.08 -1.77 -21.48
CA ALA A 179 6.53 -2.40 -22.68
C ALA A 179 5.65 -1.46 -23.54
N ALA A 180 5.31 -0.26 -23.05
CA ALA A 180 4.44 0.72 -23.70
C ALA A 180 5.22 1.92 -24.24
#